data_AF-A0A4R3PVM3-F1
#
_entry.id   AF-A0A4R3PVM3-F1
#
_cell.length_a   1.000
_cell.length_b   1.000
_cell.length_c   1.000
_cell.angle_alpha   90.00
_cell.angle_beta   90.00
_cell.angle_gamma   90.00
#
_symmetry.space_group_name_H-M   'P 1'
#
loop_
_entity.id
_entity.type
_entity.pdbx_description
1 polymer ?
#
loop_
_entity_poly.entity_id
_entity_poly.type
_entity_poly.pdbx_seq_one_letter_code
_entity_poly.pdbx_strand_id
1 'polypeptide(L)' 'MLGHRLIDYVHPYPAGNGRMARFLMNAMFASGGFPWTVVRVEDRSTYLAGLEQASVDMNVKPFAEFIAERTSWSMSKAV' A
#
# COMPACT_ATOMS: atom_id res chain seq x y z
N MET A 1 2.87 -1.12 -23.31
CA MET A 1 3.25 0.08 -22.53
C MET A 1 2.34 0.15 -21.30
N LEU A 2 2.77 -0.51 -20.22
CA LEU A 2 2.02 -0.70 -18.98
C LEU A 2 2.71 0.11 -17.88
N GLY A 3 1.94 0.71 -16.98
CA GLY A 3 2.34 1.74 -16.01
C GLY A 3 3.40 1.32 -14.97
N HIS A 4 4.62 1.05 -15.43
CA HIS A 4 5.78 0.64 -14.63
C HIS A 4 6.51 1.83 -13.95
N ARG A 5 5.98 3.06 -14.06
CA ARG A 5 6.84 4.24 -13.88
C ARG A 5 6.18 5.51 -13.32
N LEU A 6 5.10 5.38 -12.55
CA LEU A 6 4.39 6.59 -12.08
C LEU A 6 4.62 6.96 -10.61
N ILE A 7 5.11 6.06 -9.74
CA ILE A 7 5.21 6.40 -8.30
C ILE A 7 6.63 6.24 -7.73
N ASP A 8 7.43 5.27 -8.19
CA ASP A 8 8.80 5.11 -7.68
C ASP A 8 9.83 6.03 -8.34
N TYR A 9 9.63 6.47 -9.59
CA TYR A 9 10.68 7.18 -10.34
C TYR A 9 10.64 8.71 -10.26
N VAL A 10 9.51 9.33 -9.89
CA VAL A 10 9.39 10.79 -9.97
C VAL A 10 9.88 11.49 -8.70
N HIS A 11 9.80 10.84 -7.53
CA HIS A 11 10.04 11.49 -6.23
C HIS A 11 9.55 12.97 -6.23
N PRO A 12 8.30 13.25 -6.66
CA PRO A 12 7.89 14.62 -7.04
C PRO A 12 7.87 15.57 -5.84
N TYR A 13 7.86 15.01 -4.62
CA TYR A 13 7.86 15.75 -3.38
C TYR A 13 9.11 15.41 -2.54
N PRO A 14 9.76 16.43 -1.94
CA PRO A 14 10.93 16.26 -1.07
C PRO A 14 10.67 15.35 0.14
N ALA A 15 9.40 15.21 0.56
CA ALA A 15 8.96 14.31 1.60
C ALA A 15 7.46 13.97 1.43
N GLY A 16 7.04 12.75 1.79
CA GLY A 16 5.61 12.40 1.87
C GLY A 16 5.07 11.45 0.81
N ASN A 17 5.90 10.92 -0.09
CA ASN A 17 5.50 9.95 -1.11
C ASN A 17 4.79 8.72 -0.51
N GLY A 18 5.23 8.24 0.66
CA GLY A 18 4.55 7.15 1.36
C GLY A 18 3.14 7.50 1.89
N ARG A 19 2.88 8.77 2.23
CA ARG A 19 1.53 9.24 2.63
C ARG A 19 0.61 9.31 1.41
N MET A 20 1.11 9.86 0.31
CA MET A 20 0.37 9.91 -0.96
C MET A 20 0.07 8.53 -1.52
N ALA A 21 1.04 7.60 -1.46
CA ALA A 21 0.85 6.23 -1.92
C ALA A 21 -0.25 5.50 -1.13
N ARG A 22 -0.25 5.62 0.21
CA ARG A 22 -1.32 5.05 1.05
C ARG A 22 -2.67 5.72 0.81
N PHE A 23 -2.68 7.03 0.57
CA PHE A 23 -3.91 7.74 0.24
C PHE A 23 -4.49 7.25 -1.08
N LEU A 24 -3.67 7.12 -2.13
CA LEU A 24 -4.10 6.64 -3.43
C LEU A 24 -4.59 5.18 -3.36
N MET A 25 -3.86 4.31 -2.63
CA MET A 25 -4.28 2.94 -2.36
C MET A 25 -5.67 2.90 -1.72
N ASN A 26 -5.88 3.69 -0.66
CA ASN A 26 -7.18 3.74 0.01
C ASN A 26 -8.28 4.38 -0.84
N ALA A 27 -7.95 5.34 -1.72
CA ALA A 27 -8.92 5.89 -2.66
C ALA A 27 -9.41 4.83 -3.67
N MET A 28 -8.49 3.99 -4.17
CA MET A 28 -8.86 2.85 -5.03
C MET A 28 -9.71 1.83 -4.27
N PHE A 29 -9.37 1.52 -3.02
CA PHE A 29 -10.16 0.62 -2.16
C PHE A 29 -11.55 1.17 -1.86
N ALA A 30 -11.67 2.46 -1.55
CA ALA A 30 -12.95 3.11 -1.35
C ALA A 30 -13.84 3.05 -2.61
N SER A 31 -13.25 3.23 -3.81
CA SER A 31 -14.00 3.03 -5.06
C SER A 31 -14.46 1.59 -5.29
N GLY A 32 -13.76 0.61 -4.69
CA GLY A 32 -14.12 -0.80 -4.71
C GLY A 32 -15.05 -1.25 -3.58
N GLY A 33 -15.50 -0.33 -2.70
CA GLY A 33 -16.35 -0.65 -1.55
C GLY A 33 -15.61 -1.25 -0.36
N PHE A 34 -14.28 -1.27 -0.38
CA PHE A 34 -13.47 -1.73 0.76
C PHE A 34 -13.34 -0.61 1.81
N PRO A 35 -13.33 -0.97 3.11
CA PRO A 35 -13.16 0.02 4.17
C PRO A 35 -11.74 0.60 4.16
N TRP A 36 -11.64 1.81 4.69
CA TRP A 36 -10.38 2.53 4.79
C TRP A 36 -9.34 1.74 5.60
N THR A 37 -8.27 1.28 4.95
CA THR A 37 -7.28 0.40 5.57
C THR A 37 -6.14 1.23 6.17
N VAL A 38 -5.93 1.11 7.47
CA VAL A 38 -4.85 1.79 8.20
C VAL A 38 -3.70 0.82 8.48
N VAL A 39 -2.53 1.08 7.89
CA VAL A 39 -1.28 0.41 8.28
C VAL A 39 -0.82 1.01 9.60
N ARG A 40 -0.78 0.19 10.66
CA ARG A 40 -0.36 0.66 11.98
C ARG A 40 1.14 0.87 12.04
N VAL A 41 1.58 1.66 13.02
CA VAL A 41 3.00 1.98 13.19
C VAL A 41 3.80 0.73 13.57
N GLU A 42 3.19 -0.19 14.32
CA GLU A 42 3.81 -1.45 14.74
C GLU A 42 4.21 -2.34 13.53
N ASP A 43 3.45 -2.26 12.44
CA ASP A 43 3.68 -3.07 11.22
C ASP A 43 4.54 -2.36 10.18
N ARG A 44 5.13 -1.21 10.54
CA ARG A 44 5.93 -0.40 9.63
C ARG A 44 7.08 -1.20 9.01
N SER A 45 7.74 -2.06 9.80
CA SER A 45 8.84 -2.90 9.31
C SER A 45 8.36 -3.88 8.23
N THR A 46 7.25 -4.59 8.48
CA THR A 46 6.65 -5.54 7.53
C THR A 46 6.18 -4.84 6.26
N TYR A 47 5.55 -3.67 6.39
CA TYR A 47 5.12 -2.86 5.25
C TYR A 47 6.31 -2.41 4.39
N LEU A 48 7.40 -1.95 5.00
CA LEU A 48 8.60 -1.52 4.28
C LEU A 48 9.32 -2.71 3.63
N ALA A 49 9.39 -3.86 4.30
CA ALA A 49 9.97 -5.07 3.74
C ALA A 49 9.17 -5.57 2.51
N GLY A 50 7.84 -5.52 2.58
CA GLY A 50 6.99 -5.85 1.44
C GLY A 50 7.16 -4.87 0.26
N LEU A 51 7.30 -3.57 0.55
CA LEU A 51 7.61 -2.57 -0.48
C LEU A 51 8.99 -2.79 -1.11
N GLU A 52 10.00 -3.10 -0.30
CA GLU A 52 11.36 -3.36 -0.79
C GLU A 52 11.37 -4.58 -1.72
N GLN A 53 10.70 -5.68 -1.36
CA GLN A 53 10.57 -6.85 -2.24
C GLN A 53 9.77 -6.53 -3.51
N ALA A 54 8.73 -5.69 -3.41
CA ALA A 54 7.96 -5.24 -4.57
C ALA A 54 8.78 -4.36 -5.51
N SER A 55 9.67 -3.51 -5.00
CA SER A 55 10.49 -2.59 -5.80
C SER A 55 11.77 -3.23 -6.32
N VAL A 56 12.45 -4.08 -5.53
CA VAL A 56 13.73 -4.71 -5.89
C VAL A 56 13.53 -6.00 -6.67
N ASP A 57 12.72 -6.91 -6.14
CA ASP A 57 12.53 -8.24 -6.72
C ASP A 57 11.34 -8.28 -7.70
N MET A 58 10.67 -7.13 -7.90
CA MET A 58 9.38 -7.02 -8.62
C MET A 58 8.31 -7.99 -8.10
N ASN A 59 8.48 -8.45 -6.85
CA ASN A 59 7.59 -9.41 -6.23
C ASN A 59 6.57 -8.68 -5.37
N VAL A 60 5.43 -8.34 -5.97
CA VAL A 60 4.34 -7.63 -5.28
C VAL A 60 3.52 -8.53 -4.36
N LYS A 61 3.70 -9.85 -4.42
CA LYS A 61 2.87 -10.82 -3.70
C LYS A 61 2.91 -10.64 -2.17
N PRO A 62 4.08 -10.51 -1.51
CA PRO A 62 4.15 -10.33 -0.06
C PRO A 62 3.49 -9.03 0.40
N PHE A 63 3.63 -7.98 -0.41
CA PHE A 63 2.98 -6.70 -0.16
C PHE A 63 1.45 -6.79 -0.30
N ALA A 64 0.97 -7.44 -1.36
CA ALA A 64 -0.46 -7.64 -1.60
C ALA A 64 -1.12 -8.50 -0.51
N GLU A 65 -0.45 -9.58 -0.08
CA GLU A 65 -0.93 -10.44 1.01
C GLU A 65 -1.03 -9.67 2.34
N PHE A 66 -0.01 -8.88 2.68
CA PHE A 66 -0.04 -8.02 3.87
C PHE A 66 -1.21 -7.04 3.83
N ILE A 67 -1.42 -6.35 2.70
CA ILE A 67 -2.53 -5.41 2.57
C ILE A 67 -3.88 -6.11 2.62
N ALA A 68 -4.03 -7.27 1.98
CA ALA A 68 -5.26 -8.06 2.02
C ALA A 68 -5.62 -8.48 3.45
N GLU A 69 -4.63 -8.94 4.22
CA GLU A 69 -4.80 -9.25 5.65
C GLU A 69 -5.30 -8.01 6.40
N ARG A 70 -4.66 -6.84 6.19
CA ARG A 70 -5.08 -5.61 6.86
C ARG A 70 -6.45 -5.11 6.47
N THR A 71 -6.82 -5.22 5.20
CA THR A 71 -8.16 -4.87 4.73
C THR A 71 -9.20 -5.81 5.31
N SER A 72 -8.94 -7.12 5.35
CA SER A 72 -9.84 -8.10 5.97
C SER A 72 -10.05 -7.85 7.47
N TRP A 73 -8.98 -7.50 8.19
CA TRP A 73 -9.05 -7.09 9.59
C TRP A 73 -9.88 -5.81 9.77
N SER A 74 -9.69 -4.83 8.89
CA SER A 74 -10.47 -3.60 8.89
C SER A 74 -11.96 -3.83 8.60
N MET A 75 -12.29 -4.78 7.70
CA MET A 75 -13.66 -5.19 7.42
C MET A 75 -14.31 -5.85 8.65
N SER A 76 -13.59 -6.72 9.36
CA SER A 76 -14.08 -7.34 10.59
C SER A 76 -14.36 -6.35 11.71
N LYS A 77 -13.73 -5.17 11.70
CA LYS A 77 -13.95 -4.10 12.69
C LYS A 77 -15.00 -3.07 12.28
N ALA A 78 -15.41 -3.08 11.02
CA ALA A 78 -16.40 -2.16 10.47
C ALA A 78 -17.85 -2.69 10.58
N VAL A 79 -18.03 -3.92 11.07
CA VAL A 79 -19.31 -4.57 11.38
C VAL A 79 -19.61 -4.47 12.86
#